data_AF-A0A4Z0FP42-F1
#
_entry.id   AF-A0A4Z0FP42-F1
#
_cell.length_a   1.000
_cell.length_b   1.000
_cell.length_c   1.000
_cell.angle_alpha   90.00
_cell.angle_beta   90.00
_cell.angle_gamma   90.00
#
_symmetry.space_group_name_H-M   'P 1'
#
loop_
_entity.id
_entity.type
_entity.pdbx_description
1 polymer ?
#
loop_
_entity_poly.entity_id
_entity_poly.type
_entity_poly.pdbx_seq_one_letter_code
_entity_poly.pdbx_strand_id
1 'polypeptide(L)'
;MPTTAPVRPTRTRILDATVHLLTTTGLPGTTTKAIAATAHCSEATLYKHFTDKTDLLACLLTERLPSTTHLLPDATDQDAESCCAHLATQLLDFYEQSMPLLGPLLADPT
;
A
#
# COMPACT_ATOMS: atom_id res chain seq x y z
N MET A 1 -12.74 1.02 33.60
CA MET A 1 -12.73 -0.12 32.65
C MET A 1 -11.62 0.14 31.65
N PRO A 2 -10.51 -0.62 31.62
CA PRO A 2 -9.53 -0.48 30.54
C PRO A 2 -10.09 -1.18 29.30
N THR A 3 -10.41 -0.40 28.26
CA THR A 3 -10.74 -0.93 26.93
C THR A 3 -9.49 -1.58 26.36
N THR A 4 -9.46 -2.92 26.31
CA THR A 4 -8.45 -3.66 25.56
C THR A 4 -8.63 -3.32 24.09
N ALA A 5 -7.71 -2.54 23.51
CA ALA A 5 -7.74 -2.24 22.08
C ALA A 5 -7.70 -3.57 21.29
N PRO A 6 -8.49 -3.72 20.21
CA PRO A 6 -8.56 -4.96 19.46
C PRO A 6 -7.18 -5.32 18.88
N VAL A 7 -6.73 -6.55 19.11
CA VAL A 7 -5.48 -7.07 18.54
C VAL A 7 -5.65 -7.09 17.01
N ARG A 8 -4.79 -6.35 16.30
CA ARG A 8 -4.84 -6.30 14.83
C ARG A 8 -4.63 -7.72 14.27
N PRO A 9 -5.38 -8.12 13.22
CA PRO A 9 -5.19 -9.40 12.57
C PRO A 9 -3.75 -9.58 12.07
N THR A 10 -3.24 -10.82 12.11
CA THR A 10 -1.88 -11.15 11.66
C THR A 10 -1.62 -10.70 10.22
N ARG A 11 -2.60 -10.88 9.32
CA ARG A 11 -2.53 -10.41 7.93
C ARG A 11 -2.28 -8.90 7.85
N THR A 12 -2.99 -8.10 8.64
CA THR A 12 -2.81 -6.65 8.69
C THR A 12 -1.42 -6.27 9.18
N ARG A 13 -0.93 -6.96 10.23
CA ARG A 13 0.44 -6.73 10.75
C ARG A 13 1.52 -7.06 9.72
N ILE A 14 1.32 -8.10 8.91
CA ILE A 14 2.22 -8.46 7.81
C ILE A 14 2.24 -7.35 6.75
N LEU A 15 1.07 -6.84 6.34
CA LEU A 15 0.99 -5.74 5.37
C LEU A 15 1.64 -4.46 5.92
N ASP A 16 1.35 -4.09 7.17
CA ASP A 16 1.91 -2.90 7.82
C ASP A 16 3.45 -2.99 7.93
N ALA A 17 3.97 -4.16 8.30
CA ALA A 17 5.41 -4.44 8.32
C ALA A 17 6.05 -4.32 6.93
N THR A 18 5.32 -4.71 5.89
CA THR A 18 5.81 -4.64 4.51
C THR A 18 5.88 -3.19 4.03
N VAL A 19 4.86 -2.36 4.31
CA VAL A 19 4.91 -0.90 4.03
C VAL A 19 6.12 -0.28 4.73
N HIS A 20 6.32 -0.62 6.01
CA HIS A 20 7.43 -0.08 6.78
C HIS A 20 8.78 -0.44 6.16
N LEU A 21 8.99 -1.69 5.75
CA LEU A 21 10.26 -2.11 5.14
C LEU A 21 10.48 -1.49 3.75
N LEU A 22 9.43 -1.39 2.93
CA LEU A 22 9.50 -0.73 1.62
C LEU A 22 9.93 0.73 1.78
N THR A 23 9.29 1.47 2.68
CA THR A 23 9.56 2.90 2.89
C THR A 23 10.91 3.20 3.55
N THR A 24 11.50 2.24 4.27
CA THR A 24 12.73 2.45 5.05
C THR A 24 13.97 1.82 4.43
N THR A 25 13.82 0.67 3.79
CA THR A 25 14.95 -0.15 3.29
C THR A 25 14.84 -0.50 1.80
N GLY A 26 13.75 -0.09 1.14
CA GLY A 26 13.48 -0.43 -0.24
C GLY A 26 13.09 -1.89 -0.44
N LEU A 27 12.85 -2.25 -1.71
CA LEU A 27 12.45 -3.61 -2.09
C LEU A 27 13.50 -4.69 -1.77
N PRO A 28 14.84 -4.44 -1.87
CA PRO A 28 15.85 -5.43 -1.51
C PRO A 28 15.84 -5.79 -0.02
N GLY A 29 15.62 -4.81 0.86
CA GLY A 29 15.51 -5.02 2.31
C GLY A 29 14.20 -5.68 2.76
N THR A 30 13.19 -5.66 1.89
CA THR A 30 11.85 -6.22 2.15
C THR A 30 11.82 -7.73 1.88
N THR A 31 12.57 -8.51 2.66
CA THR A 31 12.60 -9.99 2.56
C THR A 31 11.49 -10.64 3.40
N THR A 32 11.02 -11.83 3.05
CA THR A 32 10.00 -12.57 3.83
C THR A 32 10.39 -12.75 5.29
N LYS A 33 11.67 -13.01 5.54
CA LYS A 33 12.27 -13.09 6.88
C LYS A 33 12.19 -11.76 7.63
N ALA A 34 12.56 -10.65 6.99
CA ALA A 34 12.47 -9.31 7.59
C ALA A 34 11.02 -8.91 7.88
N ILE A 35 10.09 -9.23 6.95
CA ILE A 35 8.66 -9.00 7.12
C ILE A 35 8.13 -9.78 8.31
N ALA A 36 8.40 -11.09 8.39
CA ALA A 36 7.94 -11.94 9.48
C ALA A 36 8.46 -11.45 10.85
N ALA A 37 9.75 -11.08 10.91
CA ALA A 37 10.35 -10.51 12.12
C ALA A 37 9.68 -9.19 12.54
N THR A 38 9.51 -8.26 11.60
CA THR A 38 8.88 -6.94 11.84
C THR A 38 7.40 -7.07 12.19
N ALA A 39 6.70 -8.03 11.58
CA ALA A 39 5.31 -8.34 11.88
C ALA A 39 5.15 -9.13 13.19
N HIS A 40 6.23 -9.57 13.85
CA HIS A 40 6.26 -10.47 15.00
C HIS A 40 5.47 -11.78 14.76
N CYS A 41 5.75 -12.45 13.65
CA CYS A 41 5.23 -13.78 13.33
C CYS A 41 6.33 -14.68 12.76
N SER A 42 6.03 -15.98 12.60
CA SER A 42 6.95 -16.90 11.90
C SER A 42 6.80 -16.79 10.38
N GLU A 43 7.83 -17.15 9.61
CA GLU A 43 7.72 -17.25 8.15
C GLU A 43 6.64 -18.25 7.74
N ALA A 44 6.48 -19.36 8.47
CA ALA A 44 5.39 -20.32 8.24
C ALA A 44 4.00 -19.68 8.44
N THR A 45 3.86 -18.72 9.35
CA THR A 45 2.60 -17.96 9.52
C THR A 45 2.38 -16.99 8.35
N LEU A 46 3.44 -16.36 7.85
CA LEU A 46 3.36 -15.52 6.65
C LEU A 46 2.87 -16.33 5.45
N TYR A 47 3.47 -17.51 5.23
CA TYR A 47 3.09 -18.41 4.13
C TYR A 47 1.67 -19.00 4.24
N LYS A 48 1.03 -18.95 5.42
CA LYS A 48 -0.40 -19.28 5.57
C LYS A 48 -1.32 -18.18 5.05
N HIS A 49 -0.84 -16.94 4.98
CA HIS A 49 -1.62 -15.79 4.55
C HIS A 49 -1.32 -15.38 3.11
N PHE A 50 -0.08 -15.58 2.65
CA PHE A 50 0.40 -15.18 1.33
C PHE A 50 1.24 -16.29 0.73
N THR A 51 1.04 -16.59 -0.54
CA THR A 51 1.68 -17.74 -1.20
C THR A 51 3.19 -17.50 -1.39
N ASP A 52 3.55 -16.27 -1.76
CA ASP A 52 4.92 -15.81 -1.93
C ASP A 52 5.04 -14.29 -1.73
N LYS A 53 6.25 -13.74 -1.90
CA LYS A 53 6.51 -12.29 -1.77
C LYS A 53 5.76 -11.48 -2.82
N THR A 54 5.56 -12.01 -4.03
CA THR A 54 4.88 -11.33 -5.12
C THR A 54 3.39 -11.20 -4.83
N ASP A 55 2.74 -12.28 -4.38
CA ASP A 55 1.35 -12.30 -3.93
C ASP A 55 1.10 -11.31 -2.77
N LEU A 56 2.03 -11.28 -1.81
CA LEU A 56 1.99 -10.31 -0.72
C LEU A 56 2.04 -8.88 -1.24
N LEU A 57 3.02 -8.55 -2.10
CA LEU A 57 3.16 -7.21 -2.66
C LEU A 57 1.95 -6.82 -3.53
N ALA A 58 1.39 -7.75 -4.30
CA ALA A 58 0.17 -7.51 -5.08
C ALA A 58 -1.04 -7.19 -4.17
N CYS A 59 -1.23 -7.98 -3.10
CA CYS A 59 -2.25 -7.70 -2.09
C CYS A 59 -2.03 -6.34 -1.43
N LEU A 60 -0.78 -6.01 -1.10
CA LEU A 60 -0.42 -4.74 -0.49
C LEU A 60 -0.80 -3.56 -1.39
N LEU A 61 -0.42 -3.60 -2.67
CA LEU A 61 -0.74 -2.55 -3.64
C LEU A 61 -2.27 -2.42 -3.82
N THR A 62 -2.99 -3.54 -3.88
CA THR A 62 -4.44 -3.54 -4.04
C THR A 62 -5.16 -2.93 -2.83
N GLU A 63 -4.66 -3.13 -1.62
CA GLU A 63 -5.32 -2.69 -0.39
C GLU A 63 -4.85 -1.34 0.16
N ARG A 64 -3.63 -0.92 -0.20
CA ARG A 64 -3.02 0.29 0.35
C ARG A 64 -2.92 1.43 -0.66
N LEU A 65 -3.04 1.18 -1.96
CA LEU A 65 -3.15 2.26 -2.92
C LEU A 65 -4.55 2.90 -2.85
N PRO A 66 -4.65 4.23 -3.01
CA PRO A 66 -5.95 4.88 -3.12
C PRO A 66 -6.74 4.30 -4.30
N SER A 67 -8.06 4.19 -4.18
CA SER A 67 -8.89 3.73 -5.29
C SER A 67 -8.94 4.80 -6.39
N THR A 68 -8.69 4.40 -7.63
CA THR A 68 -8.73 5.29 -8.80
C THR A 68 -10.14 5.55 -9.31
N THR A 69 -11.15 4.88 -8.75
CA THR A 69 -12.57 4.95 -9.18
C THR A 69 -13.18 6.34 -9.11
N HIS A 70 -12.62 7.26 -8.31
CA HIS A 70 -13.11 8.63 -8.16
C HIS A 70 -12.29 9.67 -8.93
N LEU A 71 -11.25 9.26 -9.68
CA LEU A 71 -10.37 10.17 -10.44
C LEU A 71 -11.00 10.68 -11.73
N LEU A 72 -11.97 9.94 -12.28
CA LEU A 72 -12.76 10.46 -13.37
C LEU A 72 -13.96 11.18 -12.76
N PRO A 73 -14.05 12.51 -12.90
CA PRO A 73 -15.28 13.20 -12.54
C PRO A 73 -16.41 12.58 -13.37
N ASP A 74 -17.56 12.37 -12.73
CA ASP A 74 -18.78 12.08 -13.48
C ASP A 74 -18.91 13.15 -14.56
N ALA A 75 -19.31 12.75 -15.77
CA ALA A 75 -19.59 13.66 -16.88
C ALA A 75 -20.77 14.56 -16.49
N THR A 76 -20.47 15.56 -15.68
CA THR A 76 -21.39 16.57 -15.18
C THR A 76 -21.45 17.70 -16.20
N ASP A 77 -22.51 18.47 -16.15
CA ASP A 77 -22.77 19.66 -16.99
C ASP A 77 -21.79 20.82 -16.71
N GLN A 78 -20.63 20.53 -16.13
CA GLN A 78 -19.54 21.46 -15.87
C GLN A 78 -18.80 21.79 -17.16
N ASP A 79 -18.30 23.03 -17.25
CA ASP A 79 -17.41 23.42 -18.33
C ASP A 79 -16.11 22.60 -18.28
N ALA A 80 -15.52 22.39 -19.46
CA ALA A 80 -14.34 21.54 -19.62
C ALA A 80 -13.14 22.01 -18.79
N GLU A 81 -13.02 23.31 -18.52
CA GLU A 81 -11.91 23.87 -17.73
C GLU A 81 -12.04 23.46 -16.25
N SER A 82 -13.22 23.63 -15.65
CA SER A 82 -13.51 23.16 -14.29
C SER A 82 -13.30 21.65 -14.13
N CYS A 83 -13.74 20.86 -15.12
CA CYS A 83 -13.54 19.41 -15.13
C CYS A 83 -12.05 19.04 -15.18
N CYS A 84 -11.28 19.69 -16.06
CA CYS A 84 -9.82 19.49 -16.16
C CYS A 84 -9.09 19.87 -14.86
N ALA A 85 -9.44 21.01 -14.25
CA ALA A 85 -8.82 21.46 -13.01
C ALA A 85 -9.10 20.50 -11.84
N HIS A 86 -10.34 19.97 -11.76
CA HIS A 86 -10.71 18.99 -10.74
C HIS A 86 -9.96 17.67 -10.91
N LEU A 87 -9.92 17.13 -12.13
CA LEU A 87 -9.19 15.91 -12.46
C LEU A 87 -7.68 16.07 -12.22
N ALA A 88 -7.10 17.23 -12.57
CA ALA A 88 -5.68 17.50 -12.31
C ALA A 88 -5.37 17.49 -10.80
N THR A 89 -6.23 18.10 -9.99
CA THR A 89 -6.07 18.11 -8.52
C THR A 89 -6.18 16.71 -7.94
N GLN A 90 -7.19 15.94 -8.36
CA GLN A 90 -7.39 14.56 -7.89
C GLN A 90 -6.23 13.63 -8.29
N LEU A 91 -5.67 13.79 -9.50
CA LEU A 91 -4.51 13.04 -9.94
C LEU A 91 -3.26 13.36 -9.10
N LEU A 92 -3.03 14.64 -8.82
CA LEU A 92 -1.89 15.06 -7.99
C LEU A 92 -2.01 14.48 -6.56
N ASP A 93 -3.19 14.58 -5.94
CA ASP A 93 -3.45 13.97 -4.63
C ASP A 93 -3.22 12.46 -4.63
N PHE A 94 -3.67 11.78 -5.69
CA PHE A 94 -3.43 10.34 -5.86
C PHE A 94 -1.93 10.02 -5.96
N TYR A 95 -1.16 10.80 -6.72
CA TYR A 95 0.29 10.62 -6.83
C TYR A 95 0.98 10.87 -5.49
N GLU A 96 0.63 11.93 -4.76
CA GLU A 96 1.21 12.20 -3.44
C GLU A 96 0.94 11.08 -2.43
N GLN A 97 -0.27 10.51 -2.44
CA GLN A 97 -0.65 9.43 -1.53
C GLN A 97 -0.02 8.07 -1.92
N SER A 98 0.16 7.81 -3.22
CA SER A 98 0.72 6.55 -3.72
C SER A 98 2.25 6.51 -3.74
N MET A 99 2.91 7.66 -3.83
CA MET A 99 4.37 7.76 -3.96
C MET A 99 5.17 7.11 -2.83
N PRO A 100 4.81 7.23 -1.54
CA PRO A 100 5.56 6.55 -0.47
C PRO A 100 5.62 5.02 -0.65
N LEU A 101 4.59 4.43 -1.27
CA LEU A 101 4.52 2.98 -1.49
C LEU A 101 5.16 2.57 -2.82
N LEU A 102 4.95 3.36 -3.89
CA LEU A 102 5.45 3.07 -5.23
C LEU A 102 6.91 3.50 -5.45
N GLY A 103 7.35 4.58 -4.80
CA GLY A 103 8.69 5.14 -4.95
C GLY A 103 9.80 4.10 -4.71
N PRO A 104 9.77 3.35 -3.60
CA PRO A 104 10.77 2.30 -3.36
C PRO A 104 10.72 1.12 -4.34
N LEU A 105 9.57 0.87 -4.97
CA LEU A 105 9.40 -0.17 -5.99
C LEU A 105 9.95 0.30 -7.35
N LEU A 106 9.82 1.59 -7.66
CA LEU A 106 10.25 2.19 -8.93
C LEU A 106 11.72 2.63 -8.94
N ALA A 107 12.29 2.89 -7.76
CA ALA A 107 13.67 3.32 -7.59
C ALA A 107 14.68 2.16 -7.58
N ASP A 108 14.22 0.91 -7.64
CA ASP A 108 15.09 -0.27 -7.64
C ASP A 108 15.63 -0.49 -9.07
N PRO A 109 16.94 -0.31 -9.32
CA PRO A 109 17.54 -0.68 -10.59
C PRO A 109 17.62 -2.20 -10.62
N THR A 110 16.85 -2.83 -11.53
CA THR A 110 16.95 -4.27 -11.84
C THR A 110 18.39 -4.73 -12.03
#